data_AF-A0AAD9IKG6-F1
#
_entry.id   AF-A0AAD9IKG6-F1
#
_cell.length_a   1.000
_cell.length_b   1.000
_cell.length_c   1.000
_cell.angle_alpha   90.00
_cell.angle_beta   90.00
_cell.angle_gamma   90.00
#
_symmetry.space_group_name_H-M   'P 1'
#
loop_
_entity.id
_entity.type
_entity.pdbx_description
1 polymer ?
#
loop_
_entity_poly.entity_id
_entity_poly.type
_entity_poly.pdbx_seq_one_letter_code
_entity_poly.pdbx_strand_id
1 'polypeptide(L)'
;MTETTSRRCSVSDADDQHNPEQTSSCPPDAAKALRSQLEVLRLEAQRAERACDVALGRELEAREEVVQLRAQVEALESQVEALSRENCETAGDAPACSTAQQPAGGAPQRAEGPRSQLLEAQAEIARLTERLGAAEAARQELESAVSLLRDTASAAEAGAQREARRRQRAEREGKEARASLDARQAELRERKVAALQTSERLERLQGALRAADAAAEQLRRERDLQTEALTRAKREAEAHAAAQGQLKGAAAGPGGGAGGGARRLPGPPDADPQGQQGQGRAAHAAEAETLRRRDGEERVCALEDQVNRLQLQLQEADQARQRAEQQCLVLKGELSAARQHELATQQRLERAAGAEHCRLQEAKALEAELVRCREGVARATAVSKKAELGARLAADTSQRLEAELEVARRDAAAARAEAAQLRSDLAALSASQRLVGNASRERDALRAQTQAHLQKIRQLEDELGVQAAALSRSEAQAQAQAGEIRNLRQQAEDRAEDLAAAKSKAEELQTARLDLQRAITALMQEQAKVASLSDELARPINLHRWRQLKGSDPDVFDLVFKLIAKTEQLAEKDAVIEDKERLCQELRQAHQRNLRSALAAEELSAQQAAVRSRDRQCKALASQLALAQDQVG
;
A
#
# COMPACT_ATOMS: atom_id res chain seq x y z
N MET A 1 -44.13 43.75 55.02
CA MET A 1 -43.19 44.74 55.58
C MET A 1 -42.90 45.76 54.49
N THR A 2 -43.08 47.07 54.68
CA THR A 2 -43.72 47.79 55.80
C THR A 2 -44.24 49.14 55.29
N GLU A 3 -45.17 49.72 56.03
CA GLU A 3 -45.80 51.02 55.77
C GLU A 3 -44.77 52.16 55.69
N THR A 4 -45.08 53.23 54.93
CA THR A 4 -45.36 54.56 55.51
C THR A 4 -45.76 55.63 54.48
N THR A 5 -46.95 56.17 54.71
CA THR A 5 -47.37 57.58 54.66
C THR A 5 -46.32 58.69 54.48
N SER A 6 -46.57 59.59 53.53
CA SER A 6 -46.59 61.06 53.74
C SER A 6 -47.42 61.75 52.65
N ARG A 7 -48.60 62.31 52.92
CA ARG A 7 -48.82 63.71 53.35
C ARG A 7 -48.02 64.75 52.55
N ARG A 8 -48.67 65.38 51.57
CA ARG A 8 -48.21 66.66 50.98
C ARG A 8 -49.12 67.79 51.48
N CYS A 9 -48.66 68.52 52.49
CA CYS A 9 -49.23 69.81 52.87
C CYS A 9 -48.49 70.92 52.10
N SER A 10 -49.23 71.88 51.52
CA SER A 10 -48.68 73.17 51.07
C SER A 10 -49.79 74.08 50.53
N VAL A 11 -49.89 75.36 50.87
CA VAL A 11 -49.46 76.11 52.08
C VAL A 11 -50.60 77.12 52.33
N SER A 12 -50.86 77.45 53.59
CA SER A 12 -51.71 78.57 53.97
C SER A 12 -50.86 79.83 54.13
N ASP A 13 -51.06 80.80 53.24
CA ASP A 13 -50.59 82.18 53.44
C ASP A 13 -51.81 83.10 53.44
N ALA A 14 -52.10 83.65 54.61
CA ALA A 14 -53.03 84.75 54.79
C ALA A 14 -52.23 86.05 55.00
N ASP A 15 -52.98 87.13 55.24
CA ASP A 15 -52.52 88.41 55.78
C ASP A 15 -51.99 89.45 54.76
N ASP A 16 -52.86 90.41 54.40
CA ASP A 16 -52.94 91.72 55.06
C ASP A 16 -51.65 92.20 55.79
N GLN A 17 -51.23 93.47 55.74
CA GLN A 17 -51.96 94.69 55.33
C GLN A 17 -50.97 95.88 55.15
N HIS A 18 -51.53 97.01 54.70
CA HIS A 18 -51.04 98.38 54.92
C HIS A 18 -49.71 98.89 54.31
N ASN A 19 -49.88 99.88 53.43
CA ASN A 19 -48.91 100.94 53.10
C ASN A 19 -48.56 101.78 54.36
N PRO A 20 -47.34 102.32 54.48
CA PRO A 20 -47.24 103.78 54.39
C PRO A 20 -46.03 104.29 53.57
N GLU A 21 -46.06 105.59 53.26
CA GLU A 21 -45.24 106.19 52.21
C GLU A 21 -43.88 106.80 52.63
N GLN A 22 -43.01 106.89 51.62
CA GLN A 22 -42.04 107.97 51.33
C GLN A 22 -40.67 108.06 52.04
N THR A 23 -39.67 108.37 51.19
CA THR A 23 -38.31 108.89 51.46
C THR A 23 -37.26 108.00 52.15
N SER A 24 -36.48 107.28 51.32
CA SER A 24 -35.07 107.67 51.10
C SER A 24 -34.57 107.18 49.74
N SER A 25 -33.65 107.91 49.11
CA SER A 25 -33.23 107.66 47.72
C SER A 25 -31.95 106.82 47.63
N CYS A 26 -32.09 105.49 47.64
CA CYS A 26 -31.13 104.63 46.95
C CYS A 26 -31.38 104.70 45.43
N PRO A 27 -30.34 104.72 44.57
CA PRO A 27 -30.53 104.93 43.13
C PRO A 27 -31.29 103.74 42.50
N PRO A 28 -32.30 104.00 41.65
CA PRO A 28 -33.11 102.94 41.04
C PRO A 28 -32.29 102.02 40.13
N ASP A 29 -31.15 102.50 39.63
CA ASP A 29 -30.24 101.74 38.77
C ASP A 29 -29.53 100.60 39.53
N ALA A 30 -29.25 100.75 40.82
CA ALA A 30 -28.70 99.67 41.64
C ALA A 30 -29.75 98.55 41.86
N ALA A 31 -31.00 98.92 42.11
CA ALA A 31 -32.10 97.97 42.25
C ALA A 31 -32.47 97.29 40.93
N LYS A 32 -32.31 97.96 39.79
CA LYS A 32 -32.42 97.36 38.45
C LYS A 32 -31.23 96.44 38.14
N ALA A 33 -30.00 96.85 38.45
CA ALA A 33 -28.80 96.06 38.26
C ALA A 33 -28.90 94.72 38.98
N LEU A 34 -29.24 94.72 40.28
CA LEU A 34 -29.44 93.50 41.07
C LEU A 34 -30.55 92.59 40.51
N ARG A 35 -31.66 93.15 40.00
CA ARG A 35 -32.71 92.36 39.33
C ARG A 35 -32.20 91.73 38.04
N SER A 36 -31.50 92.49 37.20
CA SER A 36 -30.92 91.97 35.94
C SER A 36 -29.84 90.91 36.20
N GLN A 37 -29.06 91.05 37.28
CA GLN A 37 -28.08 90.03 37.71
C GLN A 37 -28.78 88.76 38.20
N LEU A 38 -29.86 88.87 38.99
CA LEU A 38 -30.68 87.72 39.38
C LEU A 38 -31.38 87.05 38.20
N GLU A 39 -31.80 87.80 37.18
CA GLU A 39 -32.37 87.24 35.94
C GLU A 39 -31.31 86.53 35.09
N VAL A 40 -30.10 87.08 34.98
CA VAL A 40 -28.95 86.42 34.34
C VAL A 40 -28.58 85.14 35.08
N LEU A 41 -28.41 85.19 36.41
CA LEU A 41 -28.09 84.01 37.23
C LEU A 41 -29.17 82.92 37.16
N ARG A 42 -30.45 83.29 37.07
CA ARG A 42 -31.55 82.34 36.82
C ARG A 42 -31.48 81.71 35.43
N LEU A 43 -31.14 82.48 34.40
CA LEU A 43 -30.92 81.99 33.05
C LEU A 43 -29.69 81.07 32.96
N GLU A 44 -28.65 81.34 33.74
CA GLU A 44 -27.45 80.51 33.85
C GLU A 44 -27.73 79.22 34.61
N ALA A 45 -28.48 79.27 35.72
CA ALA A 45 -28.96 78.10 36.44
C ALA A 45 -29.84 77.20 35.55
N GLN A 46 -30.82 77.75 34.83
CA GLN A 46 -31.65 77.00 33.89
C GLN A 46 -30.87 76.43 32.69
N ARG A 47 -29.73 77.03 32.32
CA ARG A 47 -28.80 76.47 31.33
C ARG A 47 -27.96 75.34 31.92
N ALA A 48 -27.55 75.46 33.18
CA ALA A 48 -26.82 74.43 33.90
C ALA A 48 -27.70 73.19 34.15
N GLU A 49 -28.93 73.35 34.64
CA GLU A 49 -29.92 72.26 34.81
C GLU A 49 -30.08 71.46 33.50
N ARG A 50 -30.37 72.14 32.39
CA ARG A 50 -30.52 71.49 31.07
C ARG A 50 -29.23 70.85 30.55
N ALA A 51 -28.07 71.38 30.93
CA ALA A 51 -26.79 70.77 30.59
C ALA A 51 -26.54 69.49 31.41
N CYS A 52 -26.95 69.47 32.68
CA CYS A 52 -26.95 68.27 33.52
C CYS A 52 -27.93 67.21 33.01
N ASP A 53 -29.15 67.58 32.62
CA ASP A 53 -30.15 66.66 32.04
C ASP A 53 -29.59 65.97 30.78
N VAL A 54 -28.97 66.73 29.88
CA VAL A 54 -28.36 66.21 28.64
C VAL A 54 -27.10 65.40 28.90
N ALA A 55 -26.33 65.73 29.95
CA ALA A 55 -25.18 64.92 30.37
C ALA A 55 -25.63 63.59 30.98
N LEU A 56 -26.64 63.61 31.86
CA LEU A 56 -27.21 62.40 32.49
C LEU A 56 -27.86 61.47 31.45
N GLY A 57 -28.54 62.02 30.44
CA GLY A 57 -29.07 61.24 29.32
C GLY A 57 -27.96 60.46 28.59
N ARG A 58 -26.85 61.14 28.26
CA ARG A 58 -25.68 60.52 27.62
C ARG A 58 -24.95 59.53 28.54
N GLU A 59 -24.93 59.79 29.84
CA GLU A 59 -24.37 58.86 30.84
C GLU A 59 -25.18 57.55 30.91
N LEU A 60 -26.51 57.62 30.74
CA LEU A 60 -27.38 56.45 30.65
C LEU A 60 -27.19 55.71 29.31
N GLU A 61 -27.19 56.42 28.18
CA GLU A 61 -26.94 55.85 26.85
C GLU A 61 -25.59 55.09 26.81
N ALA A 62 -24.50 55.72 27.27
CA ALA A 62 -23.18 55.11 27.30
C ALA A 62 -23.07 53.94 28.31
N ARG A 63 -23.85 53.95 29.41
CA ARG A 63 -23.97 52.79 30.31
C ARG A 63 -24.67 51.62 29.65
N GLU A 64 -25.73 51.85 28.89
CA GLU A 64 -26.41 50.80 28.12
C GLU A 64 -25.49 50.23 27.02
N GLU A 65 -24.71 51.06 26.33
CA GLU A 65 -23.67 50.59 25.40
C GLU A 65 -22.62 49.71 26.09
N VAL A 66 -22.11 50.10 27.28
CA VAL A 66 -21.14 49.29 28.04
C VAL A 66 -21.73 47.95 28.45
N VAL A 67 -23.00 47.90 28.89
CA VAL A 67 -23.67 46.63 29.23
C VAL A 67 -23.84 45.74 28.00
N GLN A 68 -24.25 46.30 26.86
CA GLN A 68 -24.38 45.56 25.60
C GLN A 68 -23.04 45.01 25.10
N LEU A 69 -21.98 45.82 25.15
CA LEU A 69 -20.62 45.41 24.74
C LEU A 69 -20.04 44.34 25.68
N ARG A 70 -20.30 44.41 26.99
CA ARG A 70 -19.91 43.36 27.95
C ARG A 70 -20.62 42.04 27.66
N ALA A 71 -21.92 42.06 27.39
CA ALA A 71 -22.66 40.87 26.98
C ALA A 71 -22.16 40.28 25.64
N GLN A 72 -21.71 41.12 24.70
CA GLN A 72 -21.06 40.67 23.46
C GLN A 72 -19.68 40.03 23.73
N VAL A 73 -18.89 40.59 24.66
CA VAL A 73 -17.63 39.98 25.10
C VAL A 73 -17.86 38.62 25.75
N GLU A 74 -18.79 38.50 26.70
CA GLU A 74 -19.14 37.20 27.33
C GLU A 74 -19.63 36.17 26.30
N ALA A 75 -20.42 36.60 25.31
CA ALA A 75 -20.87 35.73 24.23
C ALA A 75 -19.70 35.26 23.35
N LEU A 76 -18.80 36.16 22.92
CA LEU A 76 -17.61 35.82 22.13
C LEU A 76 -16.62 34.96 22.92
N GLU A 77 -16.43 35.22 24.21
CA GLU A 77 -15.60 34.39 25.10
C GLU A 77 -16.20 32.99 25.25
N SER A 78 -17.53 32.86 25.39
CA SER A 78 -18.19 31.54 25.42
C SER A 78 -18.03 30.77 24.10
N GLN A 79 -18.00 31.45 22.95
CA GLN A 79 -17.74 30.85 21.64
C GLN A 79 -16.26 30.44 21.50
N VAL A 80 -15.32 31.28 21.96
CA VAL A 80 -13.89 30.94 21.99
C VAL A 80 -13.62 29.77 22.94
N GLU A 81 -14.31 29.68 24.08
CA GLU A 81 -14.26 28.52 24.96
C GLU A 81 -14.87 27.27 24.33
N ALA A 82 -16.02 27.37 23.65
CA ALA A 82 -16.66 26.24 22.97
C ALA A 82 -15.74 25.67 21.88
N LEU A 83 -15.22 26.53 20.99
CA LEU A 83 -14.23 26.17 19.98
C LEU A 83 -12.95 25.61 20.62
N SER A 84 -12.57 26.06 21.81
CA SER A 84 -11.42 25.49 22.55
C SER A 84 -11.74 24.12 23.17
N ARG A 85 -12.97 23.88 23.64
CA ARG A 85 -13.42 22.58 24.15
C ARG A 85 -13.52 21.54 23.04
N GLU A 86 -14.12 21.89 21.90
CA GLU A 86 -14.20 21.02 20.72
C GLU A 86 -12.79 20.62 20.19
N ASN A 87 -11.82 21.54 20.23
CA ASN A 87 -10.41 21.25 19.91
C ASN A 87 -9.67 20.48 21.01
N CYS A 88 -10.18 20.40 22.24
CA CYS A 88 -9.56 19.67 23.36
C CYS A 88 -10.13 18.26 23.53
N GLU A 89 -11.45 18.07 23.38
CA GLU A 89 -12.08 16.74 23.43
C GLU A 89 -11.67 15.86 22.24
N THR A 90 -11.31 16.47 21.11
CA THR A 90 -10.67 15.80 19.97
C THR A 90 -9.15 15.58 20.13
N ALA A 91 -8.53 16.10 21.20
CA ALA A 91 -7.09 16.00 21.49
C ALA A 91 -6.74 15.14 22.71
N GLY A 92 -7.73 14.55 23.39
CA GLY A 92 -7.56 13.85 24.68
C GLY A 92 -6.52 12.72 24.69
N ASP A 93 -6.31 12.05 23.57
CA ASP A 93 -5.39 10.90 23.43
C ASP A 93 -4.16 11.18 22.52
N ALA A 94 -3.70 12.45 22.42
CA ALA A 94 -2.64 12.84 21.50
C ALA A 94 -1.46 13.64 22.13
N PRO A 95 -0.36 12.99 22.57
CA PRO A 95 0.81 13.65 23.16
C PRO A 95 1.74 14.29 22.10
N ALA A 96 1.22 15.16 21.22
CA ALA A 96 1.95 15.60 20.02
C ALA A 96 1.66 17.02 19.47
N CYS A 97 0.99 17.92 20.21
CA CYS A 97 0.59 19.22 19.65
C CYS A 97 1.78 20.12 19.22
N SER A 98 2.92 20.07 19.93
CA SER A 98 4.16 20.74 19.54
C SER A 98 4.85 20.12 18.31
N THR A 99 4.57 18.85 18.00
CA THR A 99 5.16 18.12 16.86
C THR A 99 4.54 18.56 15.53
N ALA A 100 3.30 19.06 15.54
CA ALA A 100 2.59 19.51 14.33
C ALA A 100 3.22 20.75 13.64
N GLN A 101 4.11 21.48 14.33
CA GLN A 101 4.89 22.59 13.78
C GLN A 101 6.26 22.17 13.21
N GLN A 102 6.64 20.88 13.29
CA GLN A 102 7.85 20.43 12.61
C GLN A 102 7.68 20.54 11.09
N PRO A 103 8.67 21.08 10.35
CA PRO A 103 8.56 21.27 8.92
C PRO A 103 8.41 19.92 8.21
N ALA A 104 7.54 19.84 7.20
CA ALA A 104 7.16 18.61 6.51
C ALA A 104 8.29 17.93 5.68
N GLY A 105 9.56 18.31 5.86
CA GLY A 105 10.69 17.84 5.07
C GLY A 105 10.96 16.33 5.13
N GLY A 106 10.55 15.65 6.22
CA GLY A 106 10.64 14.19 6.33
C GLY A 106 9.52 13.43 5.60
N ALA A 107 8.43 14.09 5.21
CA ALA A 107 7.30 13.45 4.53
C ALA A 107 7.62 13.00 3.08
N PRO A 108 8.23 13.82 2.19
CA PRO A 108 8.60 13.35 0.85
C PRO A 108 9.67 12.25 0.90
N GLN A 109 10.64 12.34 1.82
CA GLN A 109 11.70 11.35 2.01
C GLN A 109 11.15 9.95 2.33
N ARG A 110 10.07 9.86 3.12
CA ARG A 110 9.37 8.58 3.38
C ARG A 110 8.69 8.01 2.13
N ALA A 111 8.24 8.85 1.20
CA ALA A 111 7.63 8.41 -0.05
C ALA A 111 8.66 8.07 -1.16
N GLU A 112 9.93 8.48 -1.01
CA GLU A 112 11.01 8.18 -1.96
C GLU A 112 11.52 6.72 -1.85
N GLY A 113 11.49 6.14 -0.65
CA GLY A 113 11.88 4.73 -0.40
C GLY A 113 11.13 3.71 -1.26
N PRO A 114 9.79 3.54 -1.09
CA PRO A 114 9.02 2.58 -1.88
C PRO A 114 8.90 2.98 -3.36
N ARG A 115 9.10 4.27 -3.70
CA ARG A 115 9.23 4.70 -5.09
C ARG A 115 10.52 4.18 -5.74
N SER A 116 11.62 4.12 -5.01
CA SER A 116 12.90 3.58 -5.49
C SER A 116 12.83 2.05 -5.64
N GLN A 117 12.32 1.36 -4.62
CA GLN A 117 12.05 -0.08 -4.67
C GLN A 117 11.14 -0.46 -5.85
N LEU A 118 10.12 0.36 -6.14
CA LEU A 118 9.25 0.15 -7.30
C LEU A 118 9.97 0.34 -8.66
N LEU A 119 10.97 1.21 -8.75
CA LEU A 119 11.79 1.35 -9.96
C LEU A 119 12.77 0.18 -10.12
N GLU A 120 13.35 -0.28 -9.01
CA GLU A 120 14.22 -1.47 -8.97
C GLU A 120 13.45 -2.73 -9.39
N ALA A 121 12.29 -2.99 -8.78
CA ALA A 121 11.42 -4.11 -9.15
C ALA A 121 10.91 -4.02 -10.60
N GLN A 122 10.68 -2.81 -11.15
CA GLN A 122 10.34 -2.66 -12.57
C GLN A 122 11.52 -2.97 -13.50
N ALA A 123 12.75 -2.58 -13.12
CA ALA A 123 13.95 -2.95 -13.86
C ALA A 123 14.25 -4.45 -13.79
N GLU A 124 13.95 -5.09 -12.65
CA GLU A 124 14.05 -6.54 -12.48
C GLU A 124 13.00 -7.30 -13.31
N ILE A 125 11.72 -6.89 -13.29
CA ILE A 125 10.69 -7.45 -14.18
C ILE A 125 11.11 -7.33 -15.65
N ALA A 126 11.68 -6.20 -16.08
CA ALA A 126 12.15 -6.03 -17.46
C ALA A 126 13.27 -7.04 -17.81
N ARG A 127 14.30 -7.16 -16.96
CA ARG A 127 15.39 -8.13 -17.12
C ARG A 127 14.89 -9.59 -17.11
N LEU A 128 13.92 -9.91 -16.25
CA LEU A 128 13.31 -11.23 -16.18
C LEU A 128 12.46 -11.53 -17.42
N THR A 129 11.75 -10.54 -17.97
CA THR A 129 10.99 -10.68 -19.21
C THR A 129 11.92 -10.96 -20.40
N GLU A 130 13.04 -10.24 -20.48
CA GLU A 130 14.05 -10.45 -21.53
C GLU A 130 14.73 -11.83 -21.41
N ARG A 131 15.16 -12.22 -20.19
CA ARG A 131 15.70 -13.56 -19.91
C ARG A 131 14.70 -14.67 -20.26
N LEU A 132 13.41 -14.47 -19.94
CA LEU A 132 12.34 -15.43 -20.25
C LEU A 132 12.15 -15.57 -21.76
N GLY A 133 11.98 -14.46 -22.50
CA GLY A 133 11.82 -14.51 -23.96
C GLY A 133 13.00 -15.18 -24.67
N ALA A 134 14.23 -14.97 -24.18
CA ALA A 134 15.41 -15.67 -24.69
C ALA A 134 15.40 -17.19 -24.38
N ALA A 135 14.92 -17.59 -23.20
CA ALA A 135 14.78 -19.00 -22.83
C ALA A 135 13.63 -19.69 -23.61
N GLU A 136 12.51 -19.00 -23.82
CA GLU A 136 11.40 -19.46 -24.65
C GLU A 136 11.82 -19.63 -26.12
N ALA A 137 12.58 -18.69 -26.68
CA ALA A 137 13.11 -18.79 -28.04
C ALA A 137 14.07 -19.99 -28.17
N ALA A 138 15.05 -20.13 -27.29
CA ALA A 138 15.98 -21.27 -27.27
C ALA A 138 15.24 -22.62 -27.08
N ARG A 139 14.17 -22.64 -26.28
CA ARG A 139 13.29 -23.80 -26.12
C ARG A 139 12.57 -24.14 -27.44
N GLN A 140 11.98 -23.17 -28.13
CA GLN A 140 11.30 -23.38 -29.43
C GLN A 140 12.28 -23.85 -30.51
N GLU A 141 13.48 -23.28 -30.57
CA GLU A 141 14.56 -23.76 -31.44
C GLU A 141 14.89 -25.22 -31.16
N LEU A 142 15.08 -25.60 -29.89
CA LEU A 142 15.37 -26.98 -29.49
C LEU A 142 14.18 -27.93 -29.74
N GLU A 143 12.93 -27.51 -29.52
CA GLU A 143 11.72 -28.28 -29.84
C GLU A 143 11.61 -28.55 -31.37
N SER A 144 11.91 -27.55 -32.20
CA SER A 144 11.93 -27.70 -33.67
C SER A 144 13.12 -28.53 -34.17
N ALA A 145 14.28 -28.44 -33.52
CA ALA A 145 15.40 -29.33 -33.79
C ALA A 145 15.07 -30.78 -33.41
N VAL A 146 14.33 -31.01 -32.32
CA VAL A 146 13.87 -32.34 -31.88
C VAL A 146 12.89 -32.96 -32.88
N SER A 147 11.94 -32.21 -33.44
CA SER A 147 11.03 -32.76 -34.45
C SER A 147 11.78 -33.17 -35.72
N LEU A 148 12.64 -32.30 -36.26
CA LEU A 148 13.51 -32.61 -37.41
C LEU A 148 14.42 -33.82 -37.13
N LEU A 149 15.00 -33.92 -35.94
CA LEU A 149 15.86 -35.06 -35.56
C LEU A 149 15.06 -36.37 -35.46
N ARG A 150 13.83 -36.35 -34.94
CA ARG A 150 12.93 -37.53 -34.95
C ARG A 150 12.58 -37.94 -36.38
N ASP A 151 12.28 -36.99 -37.26
CA ASP A 151 11.99 -37.27 -38.66
C ASP A 151 13.20 -37.93 -39.35
N THR A 152 14.41 -37.39 -39.18
CA THR A 152 15.64 -38.02 -39.73
C THR A 152 15.92 -39.41 -39.14
N ALA A 153 15.63 -39.63 -37.85
CA ALA A 153 15.75 -40.96 -37.23
C ALA A 153 14.74 -41.95 -37.84
N SER A 154 13.47 -41.55 -38.02
CA SER A 154 12.45 -42.40 -38.65
C SER A 154 12.78 -42.72 -40.13
N ALA A 155 13.36 -41.77 -40.86
CA ALA A 155 13.82 -41.96 -42.23
C ALA A 155 15.01 -42.94 -42.30
N ALA A 156 15.95 -42.84 -41.35
CA ALA A 156 17.04 -43.80 -41.20
C ALA A 156 16.55 -45.20 -40.82
N GLU A 157 15.54 -45.32 -39.97
CA GLU A 157 14.90 -46.60 -39.62
C GLU A 157 14.18 -47.21 -40.82
N ALA A 158 13.43 -46.42 -41.58
CA ALA A 158 12.81 -46.86 -42.83
C ALA A 158 13.87 -47.31 -43.86
N GLY A 159 15.03 -46.64 -43.91
CA GLY A 159 16.21 -47.07 -44.69
C GLY A 159 16.74 -48.43 -44.24
N ALA A 160 17.04 -48.59 -42.94
CA ALA A 160 17.50 -49.85 -42.38
C ALA A 160 16.52 -51.01 -42.59
N GLN A 161 15.20 -50.75 -42.53
CA GLN A 161 14.17 -51.74 -42.84
C GLN A 161 14.14 -52.13 -44.34
N ARG A 162 14.42 -51.19 -45.26
CA ARG A 162 14.53 -51.49 -46.70
C ARG A 162 15.73 -52.40 -46.98
N GLU A 163 16.90 -52.09 -46.41
CA GLU A 163 18.09 -52.94 -46.59
C GLU A 163 17.95 -54.31 -45.89
N ALA A 164 17.30 -54.37 -44.73
CA ALA A 164 16.97 -55.66 -44.10
C ALA A 164 16.11 -56.55 -45.02
N ARG A 165 15.12 -55.97 -45.72
CA ARG A 165 14.29 -56.69 -46.68
C ARG A 165 15.05 -57.07 -47.96
N ARG A 166 15.99 -56.25 -48.43
CA ARG A 166 16.87 -56.56 -49.57
C ARG A 166 17.82 -57.71 -49.24
N ARG A 167 18.54 -57.62 -48.12
CA ARG A 167 19.39 -58.70 -47.58
C ARG A 167 18.62 -60.02 -47.47
N GLN A 168 17.42 -60.00 -46.88
CA GLN A 168 16.58 -61.21 -46.74
C GLN A 168 16.12 -61.83 -48.07
N ARG A 169 16.15 -61.09 -49.19
CA ARG A 169 15.91 -61.64 -50.55
C ARG A 169 17.18 -62.27 -51.09
N ALA A 170 18.30 -61.55 -51.05
CA ALA A 170 19.61 -62.08 -51.46
C ALA A 170 20.02 -63.35 -50.69
N GLU A 171 19.71 -63.45 -49.40
CA GLU A 171 19.93 -64.67 -48.59
C GLU A 171 19.04 -65.85 -49.00
N ARG A 172 17.86 -65.61 -49.59
CA ARG A 172 16.99 -66.68 -50.14
C ARG A 172 17.50 -67.11 -51.52
N GLU A 173 17.75 -66.14 -52.40
CA GLU A 173 18.32 -66.35 -53.73
C GLU A 173 19.68 -67.09 -53.66
N GLY A 174 20.51 -66.81 -52.65
CA GLY A 174 21.74 -67.54 -52.36
C GLY A 174 21.53 -68.98 -51.87
N LYS A 175 20.52 -69.23 -51.01
CA LYS A 175 20.16 -70.59 -50.57
C LYS A 175 19.60 -71.43 -51.73
N GLU A 176 18.80 -70.82 -52.60
CA GLU A 176 18.26 -71.44 -53.82
C GLU A 176 19.38 -71.74 -54.83
N ALA A 177 20.31 -70.81 -55.05
CA ALA A 177 21.49 -71.02 -55.89
C ALA A 177 22.36 -72.17 -55.36
N ARG A 178 22.59 -72.22 -54.04
CA ARG A 178 23.34 -73.31 -53.39
C ARG A 178 22.65 -74.67 -53.51
N ALA A 179 21.34 -74.73 -53.30
CA ALA A 179 20.57 -75.96 -53.52
C ALA A 179 20.68 -76.44 -54.99
N SER A 180 20.66 -75.52 -55.97
CA SER A 180 20.88 -75.86 -57.39
C SER A 180 22.32 -76.34 -57.68
N LEU A 181 23.32 -75.82 -56.97
CA LEU A 181 24.71 -76.28 -57.04
C LEU A 181 24.87 -77.69 -56.43
N ASP A 182 24.27 -77.94 -55.27
CA ASP A 182 24.32 -79.26 -54.61
C ASP A 182 23.60 -80.33 -55.44
N ALA A 183 22.47 -79.99 -56.09
CA ALA A 183 21.81 -80.87 -57.07
C ALA A 183 22.71 -81.17 -58.29
N ARG A 184 23.38 -80.16 -58.86
CA ARG A 184 24.32 -80.37 -60.00
C ARG A 184 25.56 -81.17 -59.60
N GLN A 185 25.99 -81.10 -58.34
CA GLN A 185 27.01 -82.00 -57.80
C GLN A 185 26.52 -83.46 -57.75
N ALA A 186 25.27 -83.71 -57.38
CA ALA A 186 24.68 -85.05 -57.43
C ALA A 186 24.60 -85.57 -58.87
N GLU A 187 24.01 -84.80 -59.82
CA GLU A 187 23.96 -85.16 -61.25
C GLU A 187 25.36 -85.51 -61.81
N LEU A 188 26.40 -84.75 -61.43
CA LEU A 188 27.76 -85.01 -61.91
C LEU A 188 28.35 -86.30 -61.32
N ARG A 189 28.03 -86.65 -60.07
CA ARG A 189 28.46 -87.93 -59.46
C ARG A 189 27.77 -89.11 -60.17
N GLU A 190 26.47 -89.00 -60.42
CA GLU A 190 25.69 -90.02 -61.13
C GLU A 190 26.21 -90.26 -62.55
N ARG A 191 26.46 -89.18 -63.32
CA ARG A 191 27.01 -89.29 -64.68
C ARG A 191 28.40 -89.91 -64.72
N LYS A 192 29.27 -89.55 -63.75
CA LYS A 192 30.59 -90.19 -63.60
C LYS A 192 30.50 -91.69 -63.32
N VAL A 193 29.56 -92.11 -62.46
CA VAL A 193 29.31 -93.54 -62.23
C VAL A 193 28.79 -94.22 -63.52
N ALA A 194 27.90 -93.57 -64.27
CA ALA A 194 27.37 -94.11 -65.53
C ALA A 194 28.46 -94.27 -66.61
N ALA A 195 29.36 -93.31 -66.78
CA ALA A 195 30.46 -93.39 -67.76
C ALA A 195 31.55 -94.39 -67.36
N LEU A 196 31.80 -94.57 -66.05
CA LEU A 196 32.66 -95.65 -65.56
C LEU A 196 32.04 -97.02 -65.89
N GLN A 197 30.73 -97.20 -65.65
CA GLN A 197 30.02 -98.43 -65.99
C GLN A 197 30.02 -98.73 -67.50
N THR A 198 29.91 -97.73 -68.38
CA THR A 198 30.03 -97.95 -69.83
C THR A 198 31.47 -98.21 -70.27
N SER A 199 32.48 -97.61 -69.63
CA SER A 199 33.90 -97.94 -69.85
C SER A 199 34.19 -99.39 -69.46
N GLU A 200 33.77 -99.84 -68.27
CA GLU A 200 33.94 -101.22 -67.82
C GLU A 200 33.26 -102.23 -68.76
N ARG A 201 32.02 -101.95 -69.20
CA ARG A 201 31.31 -102.79 -70.19
C ARG A 201 32.09 -102.86 -71.51
N LEU A 202 32.59 -101.73 -71.99
CA LEU A 202 33.39 -101.64 -73.20
C LEU A 202 34.70 -102.41 -73.09
N GLU A 203 35.40 -102.32 -71.96
CA GLU A 203 36.65 -103.03 -71.69
C GLU A 203 36.44 -104.55 -71.63
N ARG A 204 35.35 -105.00 -70.98
CA ARG A 204 34.95 -106.42 -70.96
C ARG A 204 34.65 -106.95 -72.37
N LEU A 205 33.90 -106.21 -73.20
CA LEU A 205 33.64 -106.61 -74.59
C LEU A 205 34.90 -106.56 -75.47
N GLN A 206 35.81 -105.60 -75.26
CA GLN A 206 37.10 -105.58 -75.96
C GLN A 206 38.00 -106.76 -75.57
N GLY A 207 37.95 -107.21 -74.31
CA GLY A 207 38.60 -108.44 -73.88
C GLY A 207 38.03 -109.67 -74.57
N ALA A 208 36.69 -109.79 -74.62
CA ALA A 208 36.01 -110.87 -75.31
C ALA A 208 36.28 -110.88 -76.82
N LEU A 209 36.33 -109.71 -77.47
CA LEU A 209 36.66 -109.56 -78.88
C LEU A 209 38.08 -110.05 -79.19
N ARG A 210 39.08 -109.67 -78.38
CA ARG A 210 40.47 -110.16 -78.54
C ARG A 210 40.57 -111.68 -78.38
N ALA A 211 39.77 -112.28 -77.51
CA ALA A 211 39.69 -113.73 -77.36
C ALA A 211 39.03 -114.41 -78.57
N ALA A 212 37.96 -113.82 -79.10
CA ALA A 212 37.30 -114.28 -80.33
C ALA A 212 38.22 -114.17 -81.56
N ASP A 213 39.00 -113.09 -81.66
CA ASP A 213 40.01 -112.89 -82.71
C ASP A 213 41.10 -113.98 -82.66
N ALA A 214 41.62 -114.27 -81.47
CA ALA A 214 42.61 -115.34 -81.29
C ALA A 214 42.05 -116.72 -81.63
N ALA A 215 40.80 -117.00 -81.25
CA ALA A 215 40.12 -118.26 -81.59
C ALA A 215 39.84 -118.39 -83.10
N ALA A 216 39.40 -117.31 -83.75
CA ALA A 216 39.20 -117.27 -85.20
C ALA A 216 40.54 -117.44 -85.95
N GLU A 217 41.64 -116.88 -85.46
CA GLU A 217 42.98 -117.14 -86.00
C GLU A 217 43.44 -118.60 -85.80
N GLN A 218 43.14 -119.22 -84.64
CA GLN A 218 43.43 -120.64 -84.42
C GLN A 218 42.66 -121.53 -85.41
N LEU A 219 41.34 -121.34 -85.52
CA LEU A 219 40.50 -122.05 -86.50
C LEU A 219 40.96 -121.80 -87.95
N ARG A 220 41.39 -120.58 -88.29
CA ARG A 220 41.97 -120.28 -89.62
C ARG A 220 43.21 -121.11 -89.88
N ARG A 221 44.16 -121.15 -88.94
CA ARG A 221 45.43 -121.90 -89.06
C ARG A 221 45.20 -123.42 -89.12
N GLU A 222 44.30 -123.95 -88.29
CA GLU A 222 43.90 -125.36 -88.34
C GLU A 222 43.26 -125.71 -89.69
N ARG A 223 42.35 -124.87 -90.19
CA ARG A 223 41.73 -125.02 -91.51
C ARG A 223 42.74 -124.89 -92.65
N ASP A 224 43.75 -124.02 -92.57
CA ASP A 224 44.87 -123.98 -93.54
C ASP A 224 45.65 -125.30 -93.52
N LEU A 225 46.06 -125.80 -92.35
CA LEU A 225 46.79 -127.06 -92.22
C LEU A 225 46.01 -128.26 -92.76
N GLN A 226 44.71 -128.35 -92.47
CA GLN A 226 43.86 -129.41 -93.03
C GLN A 226 43.59 -129.23 -94.53
N THR A 227 43.54 -127.99 -95.03
CA THR A 227 43.45 -127.73 -96.49
C THR A 227 44.74 -128.13 -97.19
N GLU A 228 45.91 -127.85 -96.62
CA GLU A 228 47.19 -128.34 -97.12
C GLU A 228 47.24 -129.87 -97.13
N ALA A 229 46.90 -130.52 -96.01
CA ALA A 229 46.83 -131.98 -95.91
C ALA A 229 45.89 -132.56 -96.98
N LEU A 230 44.72 -131.96 -97.18
CA LEU A 230 43.77 -132.32 -98.23
C LEU A 230 44.37 -132.19 -99.63
N THR A 231 45.08 -131.10 -99.95
CA THR A 231 45.72 -130.96 -101.28
C THR A 231 46.84 -131.97 -101.51
N ARG A 232 47.55 -132.41 -100.44
CA ARG A 232 48.55 -133.48 -100.51
C ARG A 232 47.87 -134.83 -100.75
N ALA A 233 46.86 -135.16 -99.95
CA ALA A 233 46.06 -136.38 -100.10
C ALA A 233 45.38 -136.49 -101.47
N LYS A 234 44.88 -135.38 -102.03
CA LYS A 234 44.33 -135.34 -103.40
C LYS A 234 45.40 -135.65 -104.46
N ARG A 235 46.58 -135.04 -104.38
CA ARG A 235 47.70 -135.33 -105.28
C ARG A 235 48.19 -136.78 -105.17
N GLU A 236 48.19 -137.34 -103.97
CA GLU A 236 48.52 -138.76 -103.72
C GLU A 236 47.46 -139.69 -104.32
N ALA A 237 46.17 -139.40 -104.14
CA ALA A 237 45.07 -140.15 -104.75
C ALA A 237 45.05 -140.04 -106.28
N GLU A 238 45.33 -138.85 -106.84
CA GLU A 238 45.51 -138.60 -108.27
C GLU A 238 46.71 -139.39 -108.81
N ALA A 239 47.84 -139.42 -108.10
CA ALA A 239 49.01 -140.22 -108.48
C ALA A 239 48.74 -141.72 -108.43
N HIS A 240 47.98 -142.20 -107.43
CA HIS A 240 47.54 -143.61 -107.37
C HIS A 240 46.52 -143.94 -108.47
N ALA A 241 45.61 -143.03 -108.83
CA ALA A 241 44.71 -143.21 -109.96
C ALA A 241 45.46 -143.21 -111.31
N ALA A 242 46.50 -142.40 -111.45
CA ALA A 242 47.37 -142.37 -112.62
C ALA A 242 48.21 -143.66 -112.74
N ALA A 243 48.80 -144.14 -111.64
CA ALA A 243 49.52 -145.42 -111.59
C ALA A 243 48.59 -146.60 -111.95
N GLN A 244 47.39 -146.64 -111.37
CA GLN A 244 46.37 -147.64 -111.70
C GLN A 244 45.97 -147.55 -113.19
N GLY A 245 45.91 -146.34 -113.76
CA GLY A 245 45.68 -146.12 -115.18
C GLY A 245 46.82 -146.65 -116.06
N GLN A 246 48.07 -146.48 -115.64
CA GLN A 246 49.26 -147.00 -116.33
C GLN A 246 49.32 -148.54 -116.25
N LEU A 247 49.01 -149.17 -115.11
CA LEU A 247 48.93 -150.63 -115.01
C LEU A 247 47.80 -151.20 -115.88
N LYS A 248 46.64 -150.53 -115.95
CA LYS A 248 45.53 -150.91 -116.85
C LYS A 248 45.91 -150.72 -118.33
N GLY A 249 46.67 -149.68 -118.66
CA GLY A 249 47.24 -149.47 -120.00
C GLY A 249 48.27 -150.54 -120.38
N ALA A 250 49.13 -150.95 -119.44
CA ALA A 250 50.11 -152.02 -119.65
C ALA A 250 49.48 -153.40 -119.89
N ALA A 251 48.21 -153.60 -119.50
CA ALA A 251 47.43 -154.78 -119.84
C ALA A 251 46.79 -154.75 -121.25
N ALA A 252 46.95 -153.66 -122.02
CA ALA A 252 46.34 -153.45 -123.33
C ALA A 252 47.39 -153.03 -124.38
N GLY A 253 48.08 -154.03 -124.97
CA GLY A 253 49.13 -153.80 -125.98
C GLY A 253 48.58 -153.34 -127.35
N PRO A 254 49.26 -152.40 -128.05
CA PRO A 254 48.84 -151.92 -129.37
C PRO A 254 49.35 -152.83 -130.52
N GLY A 255 48.60 -152.94 -131.62
CA GLY A 255 48.98 -153.75 -132.78
C GLY A 255 48.42 -153.26 -134.12
N GLY A 256 49.33 -152.92 -135.06
CA GLY A 256 49.03 -152.56 -136.45
C GLY A 256 48.78 -151.06 -136.71
N GLY A 257 49.35 -150.43 -137.73
CA GLY A 257 50.36 -150.91 -138.69
C GLY A 257 50.69 -149.85 -139.77
N ALA A 258 51.93 -149.86 -140.28
CA ALA A 258 52.42 -148.96 -141.35
C ALA A 258 53.53 -149.66 -142.17
N GLY A 259 53.96 -149.12 -143.33
CA GLY A 259 54.97 -149.75 -144.19
C GLY A 259 55.76 -148.79 -145.09
N GLY A 260 56.93 -149.21 -145.59
CA GLY A 260 57.76 -148.36 -146.49
C GLY A 260 59.14 -148.86 -146.99
N GLY A 261 59.79 -149.87 -146.37
CA GLY A 261 61.10 -150.41 -146.80
C GLY A 261 62.32 -149.48 -146.53
N ALA A 262 63.60 -149.87 -146.67
CA ALA A 262 64.31 -151.17 -146.88
C ALA A 262 65.83 -150.93 -146.56
N ARG A 263 66.84 -151.82 -146.65
CA ARG A 263 67.07 -153.12 -147.32
C ARG A 263 68.18 -153.95 -146.60
N ARG A 264 68.02 -155.29 -146.50
CA ARG A 264 69.05 -156.39 -146.38
C ARG A 264 70.08 -156.38 -145.21
N LEU A 265 70.66 -157.50 -144.71
CA LEU A 265 70.46 -158.98 -144.63
C LEU A 265 71.66 -159.53 -143.77
N PRO A 266 71.76 -160.81 -143.33
CA PRO A 266 70.85 -161.66 -142.53
C PRO A 266 71.55 -162.40 -141.33
N GLY A 267 70.79 -163.07 -140.44
CA GLY A 267 71.34 -164.08 -139.48
C GLY A 267 70.51 -164.36 -138.20
N PRO A 268 69.96 -165.58 -138.00
CA PRO A 268 69.25 -166.04 -136.78
C PRO A 268 70.13 -167.01 -135.93
N PRO A 269 69.67 -167.66 -134.82
CA PRO A 269 68.35 -167.71 -134.16
C PRO A 269 68.41 -167.23 -132.67
N ASP A 270 67.62 -167.63 -131.64
CA ASP A 270 66.55 -168.63 -131.42
C ASP A 270 65.60 -168.23 -130.25
N ALA A 271 64.78 -169.15 -129.69
CA ALA A 271 63.69 -168.89 -128.73
C ALA A 271 63.70 -169.72 -127.41
N ASP A 272 63.00 -169.24 -126.37
CA ASP A 272 62.59 -170.02 -125.16
C ASP A 272 61.41 -169.33 -124.39
N PRO A 273 60.54 -170.02 -123.60
CA PRO A 273 59.30 -169.43 -123.06
C PRO A 273 59.10 -169.47 -121.51
N GLN A 274 58.85 -168.32 -120.86
CA GLN A 274 58.29 -168.24 -119.49
C GLN A 274 57.30 -167.07 -119.31
N GLY A 275 56.01 -167.27 -119.62
CA GLY A 275 55.03 -166.18 -119.73
C GLY A 275 54.01 -165.98 -118.59
N GLN A 276 53.88 -166.90 -117.63
CA GLN A 276 52.65 -166.98 -116.80
C GLN A 276 52.76 -166.45 -115.35
N GLN A 277 53.96 -166.34 -114.75
CA GLN A 277 54.10 -165.79 -113.39
C GLN A 277 53.99 -164.26 -113.31
N GLY A 278 54.14 -163.54 -114.43
CA GLY A 278 53.98 -162.08 -114.48
C GLY A 278 52.53 -161.64 -114.26
N GLN A 279 51.56 -162.40 -114.77
CA GLN A 279 50.14 -162.00 -114.75
C GLN A 279 49.54 -162.00 -113.35
N GLY A 280 49.84 -163.01 -112.51
CA GLY A 280 49.39 -163.02 -111.11
C GLY A 280 50.00 -161.91 -110.25
N ARG A 281 51.27 -161.54 -110.51
CA ARG A 281 51.92 -160.39 -109.84
C ARG A 281 51.31 -159.06 -110.29
N ALA A 282 50.98 -158.91 -111.58
CA ALA A 282 50.28 -157.74 -112.09
C ALA A 282 48.86 -157.61 -111.52
N ALA A 283 48.13 -158.72 -111.38
CA ALA A 283 46.80 -158.74 -110.77
C ALA A 283 46.83 -158.28 -109.30
N HIS A 284 47.67 -158.88 -108.46
CA HIS A 284 47.79 -158.47 -107.06
C HIS A 284 48.38 -157.06 -106.88
N ALA A 285 49.24 -156.60 -107.79
CA ALA A 285 49.67 -155.20 -107.80
C ALA A 285 48.50 -154.25 -108.10
N ALA A 286 47.68 -154.57 -109.11
CA ALA A 286 46.48 -153.79 -109.43
C ALA A 286 45.43 -153.82 -108.30
N GLU A 287 45.24 -154.96 -107.62
CA GLU A 287 44.38 -155.06 -106.43
C GLU A 287 44.91 -154.19 -105.28
N ALA A 288 46.20 -154.28 -104.96
CA ALA A 288 46.84 -153.45 -103.94
C ALA A 288 46.74 -151.95 -104.27
N GLU A 289 46.83 -151.56 -105.54
CA GLU A 289 46.56 -150.19 -105.99
C GLU A 289 45.08 -149.81 -105.92
N THR A 290 44.13 -150.73 -106.15
CA THR A 290 42.69 -150.44 -105.94
C THR A 290 42.37 -150.19 -104.47
N LEU A 291 43.03 -150.89 -103.55
CA LEU A 291 42.90 -150.66 -102.12
C LEU A 291 43.53 -149.33 -101.71
N ARG A 292 44.81 -149.08 -102.06
CA ARG A 292 45.47 -147.79 -101.80
C ARG A 292 44.71 -146.59 -102.37
N ARG A 293 44.08 -146.76 -103.53
CA ARG A 293 43.20 -145.73 -104.12
C ARG A 293 41.96 -145.49 -103.26
N ARG A 294 41.26 -146.54 -102.81
CA ARG A 294 40.10 -146.40 -101.90
C ARG A 294 40.50 -145.77 -100.57
N ASP A 295 41.59 -146.24 -99.95
CA ASP A 295 42.15 -145.64 -98.73
C ASP A 295 42.46 -144.14 -98.95
N GLY A 296 42.93 -143.76 -100.14
CA GLY A 296 43.18 -142.38 -100.54
C GLY A 296 41.90 -141.56 -100.74
N GLU A 297 40.92 -142.11 -101.45
CA GLU A 297 39.60 -141.50 -101.68
C GLU A 297 38.83 -141.30 -100.35
N GLU A 298 38.91 -142.26 -99.42
CA GLU A 298 38.35 -142.17 -98.06
C GLU A 298 39.07 -141.12 -97.20
N ARG A 299 40.41 -141.03 -97.28
CA ARG A 299 41.18 -139.97 -96.60
C ARG A 299 40.87 -138.58 -97.16
N VAL A 300 40.72 -138.45 -98.47
CA VAL A 300 40.29 -137.21 -99.12
C VAL A 300 38.90 -136.82 -98.63
N CYS A 301 37.94 -137.73 -98.64
CA CYS A 301 36.58 -137.48 -98.15
C CYS A 301 36.57 -137.06 -96.67
N ALA A 302 37.30 -137.77 -95.79
CA ALA A 302 37.39 -137.42 -94.37
C ALA A 302 38.04 -136.05 -94.11
N LEU A 303 39.06 -135.68 -94.91
CA LEU A 303 39.70 -134.36 -94.84
C LEU A 303 38.82 -133.25 -95.44
N GLU A 304 38.02 -133.51 -96.48
CA GLU A 304 37.00 -132.59 -96.98
C GLU A 304 35.95 -132.32 -95.91
N ASP A 305 35.44 -133.37 -95.26
CA ASP A 305 34.48 -133.26 -94.17
C ASP A 305 35.06 -132.47 -92.98
N GLN A 306 36.33 -132.69 -92.62
CA GLN A 306 37.01 -131.94 -91.57
C GLN A 306 37.23 -130.47 -91.96
N VAL A 307 37.64 -130.18 -93.19
CA VAL A 307 37.78 -128.81 -93.71
C VAL A 307 36.43 -128.10 -93.75
N ASN A 308 35.35 -128.77 -94.18
CA ASN A 308 34.00 -128.20 -94.21
C ASN A 308 33.47 -127.88 -92.81
N ARG A 309 33.71 -128.76 -91.82
CA ARG A 309 33.37 -128.49 -90.40
C ARG A 309 34.13 -127.29 -89.85
N LEU A 310 35.45 -127.20 -90.11
CA LEU A 310 36.27 -126.05 -89.69
C LEU A 310 35.88 -124.76 -90.42
N GLN A 311 35.45 -124.82 -91.68
CA GLN A 311 34.91 -123.66 -92.40
C GLN A 311 33.62 -123.14 -91.77
N LEU A 312 32.69 -124.03 -91.39
CA LEU A 312 31.45 -123.64 -90.71
C LEU A 312 31.74 -123.02 -89.34
N GLN A 313 32.58 -123.65 -88.53
CA GLN A 313 33.01 -123.12 -87.23
C GLN A 313 33.70 -121.76 -87.35
N LEU A 314 34.50 -121.56 -88.41
CA LEU A 314 35.11 -120.26 -88.70
C LEU A 314 34.08 -119.21 -89.13
N GLN A 315 33.07 -119.57 -89.94
CA GLN A 315 31.98 -118.64 -90.30
C GLN A 315 31.15 -118.24 -89.07
N GLU A 316 30.88 -119.16 -88.15
CA GLU A 316 30.20 -118.86 -86.88
C GLU A 316 31.05 -117.96 -85.98
N ALA A 317 32.36 -118.22 -85.88
CA ALA A 317 33.30 -117.40 -85.13
C ALA A 317 33.45 -115.99 -85.74
N ASP A 318 33.55 -115.86 -87.06
CA ASP A 318 33.64 -114.56 -87.75
C ASP A 318 32.34 -113.76 -87.64
N GLN A 319 31.16 -114.41 -87.65
CA GLN A 319 29.90 -113.75 -87.33
C GLN A 319 29.82 -113.31 -85.86
N ALA A 320 30.29 -114.13 -84.92
CA ALA A 320 30.34 -113.77 -83.50
C ALA A 320 31.28 -112.58 -83.25
N ARG A 321 32.45 -112.58 -83.89
CA ARG A 321 33.40 -111.45 -83.94
C ARG A 321 32.73 -110.18 -84.46
N GLN A 322 32.09 -110.22 -85.64
CA GLN A 322 31.43 -109.04 -86.21
C GLN A 322 30.33 -108.47 -85.30
N ARG A 323 29.55 -109.34 -84.62
CA ARG A 323 28.56 -108.91 -83.63
C ARG A 323 29.22 -108.24 -82.42
N ALA A 324 30.34 -108.76 -81.93
CA ALA A 324 31.11 -108.15 -80.84
C ALA A 324 31.79 -106.82 -81.26
N GLU A 325 32.30 -106.71 -82.49
CA GLU A 325 32.81 -105.46 -83.06
C GLU A 325 31.73 -104.38 -83.12
N GLN A 326 30.53 -104.72 -83.62
CA GLN A 326 29.38 -103.82 -83.65
C GLN A 326 28.95 -103.37 -82.26
N GLN A 327 28.87 -104.29 -81.28
CA GLN A 327 28.57 -103.94 -79.88
C GLN A 327 29.66 -103.02 -79.27
N CYS A 328 30.93 -103.27 -79.57
CA CYS A 328 32.03 -102.39 -79.17
C CYS A 328 31.94 -100.99 -79.80
N LEU A 329 31.42 -100.86 -81.03
CA LEU A 329 31.20 -99.56 -81.67
C LEU A 329 30.03 -98.80 -81.01
N VAL A 330 28.93 -99.48 -80.69
CA VAL A 330 27.79 -98.89 -79.95
C VAL A 330 28.24 -98.39 -78.57
N LEU A 331 28.94 -99.22 -77.78
CA LEU A 331 29.44 -98.80 -76.46
C LEU A 331 30.48 -97.67 -76.52
N LYS A 332 31.29 -97.58 -77.59
CA LYS A 332 32.16 -96.41 -77.82
C LYS A 332 31.34 -95.13 -78.05
N GLY A 333 30.24 -95.23 -78.81
CA GLY A 333 29.27 -94.16 -78.99
C GLY A 333 28.66 -93.72 -77.67
N GLU A 334 28.08 -94.64 -76.91
CA GLU A 334 27.49 -94.39 -75.58
C GLU A 334 28.48 -93.75 -74.60
N LEU A 335 29.72 -94.26 -74.53
CA LEU A 335 30.77 -93.70 -73.68
C LEU A 335 31.18 -92.29 -74.11
N SER A 336 31.21 -91.99 -75.42
CA SER A 336 31.49 -90.65 -75.93
C SER A 336 30.37 -89.66 -75.57
N ALA A 337 29.10 -90.07 -75.69
CA ALA A 337 27.95 -89.27 -75.28
C ALA A 337 27.91 -89.06 -73.76
N ALA A 338 28.19 -90.10 -72.96
CA ALA A 338 28.27 -90.00 -71.50
C ALA A 338 29.35 -88.98 -71.06
N ARG A 339 30.54 -89.02 -71.66
CA ARG A 339 31.62 -88.05 -71.39
C ARG A 339 31.27 -86.63 -71.83
N GLN A 340 30.54 -86.45 -72.94
CA GLN A 340 30.00 -85.13 -73.33
C GLN A 340 28.94 -84.63 -72.34
N HIS A 341 28.06 -85.51 -71.86
CA HIS A 341 27.06 -85.18 -70.84
C HIS A 341 27.69 -84.85 -69.49
N GLU A 342 28.79 -85.51 -69.09
CA GLU A 342 29.59 -85.12 -67.93
C GLU A 342 30.18 -83.72 -68.07
N LEU A 343 30.85 -83.42 -69.18
CA LEU A 343 31.45 -82.12 -69.44
C LEU A 343 30.38 -81.01 -69.40
N ALA A 344 29.20 -81.29 -69.96
CA ALA A 344 28.05 -80.38 -69.90
C ALA A 344 27.55 -80.17 -68.47
N THR A 345 27.57 -81.18 -67.57
CA THR A 345 27.28 -80.95 -66.13
C THR A 345 28.39 -80.18 -65.43
N GLN A 346 29.66 -80.43 -65.75
CA GLN A 346 30.80 -79.69 -65.16
C GLN A 346 30.67 -78.19 -65.45
N GLN A 347 30.44 -77.82 -66.71
CA GLN A 347 30.21 -76.42 -67.11
C GLN A 347 28.92 -75.82 -66.49
N ARG A 348 27.86 -76.62 -66.29
CA ARG A 348 26.63 -76.17 -65.59
C ARG A 348 26.85 -76.00 -64.08
N LEU A 349 27.74 -76.78 -63.48
CA LEU A 349 28.12 -76.70 -62.07
C LEU A 349 29.02 -75.50 -61.82
N GLU A 350 30.02 -75.25 -62.67
CA GLU A 350 30.86 -74.03 -62.64
C GLU A 350 30.00 -72.76 -62.72
N ARG A 351 29.03 -72.72 -63.64
CA ARG A 351 28.06 -71.60 -63.74
C ARG A 351 27.18 -71.47 -62.50
N ALA A 352 26.84 -72.57 -61.82
CA ALA A 352 26.12 -72.52 -60.55
C ALA A 352 27.00 -72.02 -59.40
N ALA A 353 28.28 -72.40 -59.38
CA ALA A 353 29.24 -71.95 -58.37
C ALA A 353 29.53 -70.45 -58.49
N GLY A 354 29.69 -69.94 -59.73
CA GLY A 354 29.78 -68.51 -59.98
C GLY A 354 28.52 -67.76 -59.53
N ALA A 355 27.33 -68.30 -59.81
CA ALA A 355 26.07 -67.69 -59.37
C ALA A 355 25.90 -67.68 -57.84
N GLU A 356 26.17 -68.81 -57.15
CA GLU A 356 26.12 -68.90 -55.69
C GLU A 356 27.11 -67.92 -55.05
N HIS A 357 28.34 -67.84 -55.58
CA HIS A 357 29.35 -66.91 -55.11
C HIS A 357 28.89 -65.45 -55.26
N CYS A 358 28.35 -65.05 -56.42
CA CYS A 358 27.82 -63.71 -56.62
C CYS A 358 26.70 -63.39 -55.61
N ARG A 359 25.72 -64.29 -55.42
CA ARG A 359 24.63 -64.08 -54.45
C ARG A 359 25.11 -64.03 -53.01
N LEU A 360 26.15 -64.79 -52.66
CA LEU A 360 26.78 -64.75 -51.35
C LEU A 360 27.51 -63.42 -51.11
N GLN A 361 28.16 -62.85 -52.13
CA GLN A 361 28.81 -61.53 -52.05
C GLN A 361 27.78 -60.40 -52.00
N GLU A 362 26.70 -60.48 -52.79
CA GLU A 362 25.55 -59.55 -52.72
C GLU A 362 24.93 -59.53 -51.31
N ALA A 363 24.68 -60.69 -50.72
CA ALA A 363 24.13 -60.79 -49.36
C ALA A 363 25.07 -60.19 -48.30
N LYS A 364 26.39 -60.39 -48.42
CA LYS A 364 27.41 -59.78 -47.54
C LYS A 364 27.50 -58.26 -47.69
N ALA A 365 27.41 -57.74 -48.92
CA ALA A 365 27.40 -56.31 -49.19
C ALA A 365 26.16 -55.65 -48.52
N LEU A 366 24.98 -56.23 -48.73
CA LEU A 366 23.72 -55.78 -48.11
C LEU A 366 23.73 -55.94 -46.57
N GLU A 367 24.46 -56.92 -46.02
CA GLU A 367 24.71 -57.00 -44.58
C GLU A 367 25.58 -55.84 -44.07
N ALA A 368 26.66 -55.49 -44.76
CA ALA A 368 27.51 -54.35 -44.39
C ALA A 368 26.75 -53.01 -44.51
N GLU A 369 25.91 -52.84 -45.53
CA GLU A 369 25.03 -51.66 -45.68
C GLU A 369 23.97 -51.61 -44.58
N LEU A 370 23.32 -52.73 -44.25
CA LEU A 370 22.39 -52.82 -43.12
C LEU A 370 23.04 -52.43 -41.79
N VAL A 371 24.30 -52.81 -41.54
CA VAL A 371 25.05 -52.40 -40.34
C VAL A 371 25.27 -50.89 -40.35
N ARG A 372 25.74 -50.29 -41.46
CA ARG A 372 25.91 -48.84 -41.60
C ARG A 372 24.60 -48.07 -41.37
N CYS A 373 23.47 -48.58 -41.88
CA CYS A 373 22.15 -48.00 -41.64
C CYS A 373 21.73 -48.09 -40.17
N ARG A 374 21.95 -49.23 -39.50
CA ARG A 374 21.67 -49.41 -38.07
C ARG A 374 22.50 -48.49 -37.18
N GLU A 375 23.78 -48.31 -37.48
CA GLU A 375 24.59 -47.29 -36.82
C GLU A 375 24.09 -45.87 -37.10
N GLY A 376 23.60 -45.60 -38.32
CA GLY A 376 22.95 -44.34 -38.68
C GLY A 376 21.74 -44.03 -37.79
N VAL A 377 20.87 -45.03 -37.58
CA VAL A 377 19.76 -44.95 -36.63
C VAL A 377 20.25 -44.73 -35.20
N ALA A 378 21.27 -45.46 -34.75
CA ALA A 378 21.83 -45.28 -33.40
C ALA A 378 22.40 -43.87 -33.19
N ARG A 379 23.09 -43.31 -34.20
CA ARG A 379 23.59 -41.92 -34.17
C ARG A 379 22.44 -40.90 -34.17
N ALA A 380 21.47 -41.04 -35.07
CA ALA A 380 20.32 -40.12 -35.17
C ALA A 380 19.47 -40.12 -33.89
N THR A 381 19.13 -41.29 -33.36
CA THR A 381 18.37 -41.42 -32.10
C THR A 381 19.14 -40.93 -30.88
N ALA A 382 20.47 -41.07 -30.83
CA ALA A 382 21.29 -40.49 -29.76
C ALA A 382 21.33 -38.96 -29.82
N VAL A 383 21.46 -38.36 -31.01
CA VAL A 383 21.42 -36.90 -31.19
C VAL A 383 20.02 -36.36 -30.88
N SER A 384 18.95 -37.03 -31.32
CA SER A 384 17.55 -36.70 -30.97
C SER A 384 17.36 -36.70 -29.45
N LYS A 385 17.79 -37.74 -28.73
CA LYS A 385 17.70 -37.81 -27.27
C LYS A 385 18.51 -36.73 -26.54
N LYS A 386 19.68 -36.35 -27.08
CA LYS A 386 20.46 -35.23 -26.53
C LYS A 386 19.71 -33.90 -26.71
N ALA A 387 19.10 -33.68 -27.87
CA ALA A 387 18.28 -32.49 -28.12
C ALA A 387 17.00 -32.47 -27.25
N GLU A 388 16.36 -33.61 -27.03
CA GLU A 388 15.20 -33.74 -26.12
C GLU A 388 15.54 -33.38 -24.67
N LEU A 389 16.73 -33.77 -24.17
CA LEU A 389 17.20 -33.36 -22.86
C LEU A 389 17.51 -31.86 -22.82
N GLY A 390 18.06 -31.29 -23.89
CA GLY A 390 18.25 -29.84 -24.03
C GLY A 390 16.94 -29.06 -23.99
N ALA A 391 15.93 -29.48 -24.77
CA ALA A 391 14.61 -28.85 -24.80
C ALA A 391 13.91 -28.90 -23.43
N ARG A 392 14.04 -30.02 -22.70
CA ARG A 392 13.54 -30.13 -21.31
C ARG A 392 14.23 -29.16 -20.36
N LEU A 393 15.56 -29.08 -20.39
CA LEU A 393 16.30 -28.12 -19.56
C LEU A 393 15.93 -26.67 -19.90
N ALA A 394 15.70 -26.35 -21.17
CA ALA A 394 15.21 -25.03 -21.59
C ALA A 394 13.80 -24.73 -21.05
N ALA A 395 12.89 -25.72 -21.07
CA ALA A 395 11.56 -25.61 -20.46
C ALA A 395 11.62 -25.45 -18.93
N ASP A 396 12.47 -26.22 -18.25
CA ASP A 396 12.71 -26.06 -16.81
C ASP A 396 13.25 -24.66 -16.47
N THR A 397 14.08 -24.06 -17.33
CA THR A 397 14.54 -22.67 -17.15
C THR A 397 13.46 -21.63 -17.46
N SER A 398 12.61 -21.86 -18.47
CA SER A 398 11.45 -21.01 -18.77
C SER A 398 10.53 -20.92 -17.53
N GLN A 399 10.12 -22.07 -16.99
CA GLN A 399 9.21 -22.14 -15.84
C GLN A 399 9.79 -21.51 -14.56
N ARG A 400 11.12 -21.56 -14.38
CA ARG A 400 11.80 -20.86 -13.27
C ARG A 400 11.80 -19.35 -13.48
N LEU A 401 12.06 -18.88 -14.70
CA LEU A 401 12.02 -17.46 -15.04
C LEU A 401 10.60 -16.89 -14.96
N GLU A 402 9.59 -17.65 -15.39
CA GLU A 402 8.16 -17.35 -15.19
C GLU A 402 7.83 -17.20 -13.70
N ALA A 403 8.34 -18.09 -12.84
CA ALA A 403 8.14 -18.02 -11.39
C ALA A 403 8.90 -16.84 -10.72
N GLU A 404 10.16 -16.59 -11.09
CA GLU A 404 10.95 -15.41 -10.66
C GLU A 404 10.20 -14.11 -11.03
N LEU A 405 9.70 -14.03 -12.28
CA LEU A 405 8.98 -12.89 -12.82
C LEU A 405 7.61 -12.67 -12.14
N GLU A 406 6.91 -13.75 -11.79
CA GLU A 406 5.66 -13.68 -11.03
C GLU A 406 5.86 -13.25 -9.56
N VAL A 407 7.02 -13.54 -8.95
CA VAL A 407 7.40 -12.98 -7.65
C VAL A 407 7.69 -11.48 -7.79
N ALA A 408 8.60 -11.08 -8.69
CA ALA A 408 8.93 -9.67 -8.90
C ALA A 408 7.71 -8.80 -9.27
N ARG A 409 6.72 -9.36 -10.01
CA ARG A 409 5.42 -8.73 -10.29
C ARG A 409 4.60 -8.46 -9.02
N ARG A 410 4.62 -9.35 -8.03
CA ARG A 410 3.93 -9.19 -6.74
C ARG A 410 4.64 -8.16 -5.87
N ASP A 411 5.96 -8.18 -5.84
CA ASP A 411 6.75 -7.20 -5.08
C ASP A 411 6.58 -5.79 -5.64
N ALA A 412 6.58 -5.63 -6.97
CA ALA A 412 6.22 -4.38 -7.63
C ALA A 412 4.75 -3.95 -7.42
N ALA A 413 3.84 -4.88 -7.13
CA ALA A 413 2.46 -4.57 -6.77
C ALA A 413 2.33 -4.12 -5.30
N ALA A 414 3.08 -4.76 -4.38
CA ALA A 414 3.17 -4.34 -2.98
C ALA A 414 3.76 -2.92 -2.86
N ALA A 415 4.91 -2.66 -3.51
CA ALA A 415 5.54 -1.34 -3.52
C ALA A 415 4.64 -0.25 -4.15
N ARG A 416 3.78 -0.61 -5.13
CA ARG A 416 2.73 0.30 -5.65
C ARG A 416 1.65 0.59 -4.63
N ALA A 417 1.19 -0.41 -3.87
CA ALA A 417 0.19 -0.25 -2.83
C ALA A 417 0.70 0.63 -1.67
N GLU A 418 1.91 0.37 -1.18
CA GLU A 418 2.57 1.19 -0.14
C GLU A 418 2.78 2.64 -0.60
N ALA A 419 3.30 2.83 -1.83
CA ALA A 419 3.46 4.16 -2.40
C ALA A 419 2.13 4.89 -2.66
N ALA A 420 1.01 4.16 -2.83
CA ALA A 420 -0.32 4.75 -2.91
C ALA A 420 -0.88 5.11 -1.52
N GLN A 421 -0.70 4.24 -0.53
CA GLN A 421 -1.11 4.48 0.85
C GLN A 421 -0.41 5.72 1.42
N LEU A 422 0.93 5.80 1.32
CA LEU A 422 1.69 6.97 1.79
C LEU A 422 1.27 8.27 1.10
N ARG A 423 0.83 8.24 -0.16
CA ARG A 423 0.27 9.43 -0.85
C ARG A 423 -1.08 9.82 -0.28
N SER A 424 -1.93 8.85 0.05
CA SER A 424 -3.22 9.08 0.73
C SER A 424 -3.01 9.68 2.12
N ASP A 425 -2.10 9.12 2.91
CA ASP A 425 -1.78 9.58 4.26
C ASP A 425 -1.19 11.00 4.24
N LEU A 426 -0.29 11.29 3.30
CA LEU A 426 0.32 12.61 3.12
C LEU A 426 -0.72 13.65 2.63
N ALA A 427 -1.67 13.24 1.78
CA ALA A 427 -2.81 14.08 1.40
C ALA A 427 -3.73 14.38 2.60
N ALA A 428 -4.07 13.36 3.42
CA ALA A 428 -4.89 13.51 4.62
C ALA A 428 -4.22 14.41 5.68
N LEU A 429 -2.91 14.25 5.91
CA LEU A 429 -2.11 15.14 6.75
C LEU A 429 -2.15 16.58 6.23
N SER A 430 -2.00 16.79 4.90
CA SER A 430 -2.07 18.13 4.31
C SER A 430 -3.46 18.78 4.42
N ALA A 431 -4.54 17.98 4.42
CA ALA A 431 -5.90 18.44 4.66
C ALA A 431 -6.11 18.83 6.13
N SER A 432 -5.66 17.98 7.07
CA SER A 432 -5.70 18.27 8.51
C SER A 432 -4.93 19.56 8.85
N GLN A 433 -3.71 19.73 8.32
CA GLN A 433 -2.93 20.96 8.50
C GLN A 433 -3.65 22.22 7.97
N ARG A 434 -4.44 22.12 6.89
CA ARG A 434 -5.26 23.24 6.39
C ARG A 434 -6.42 23.57 7.33
N LEU A 435 -7.08 22.56 7.90
CA LEU A 435 -8.16 22.76 8.87
C LEU A 435 -7.63 23.43 10.15
N VAL A 436 -6.55 22.90 10.74
CA VAL A 436 -5.89 23.51 11.91
C VAL A 436 -5.40 24.94 11.61
N GLY A 437 -4.88 25.17 10.41
CA GLY A 437 -4.47 26.50 9.95
C GLY A 437 -5.64 27.50 9.81
N ASN A 438 -6.82 27.04 9.40
CA ASN A 438 -8.03 27.88 9.33
C ASN A 438 -8.61 28.15 10.72
N ALA A 439 -8.80 27.12 11.55
CA ALA A 439 -9.27 27.27 12.93
C ALA A 439 -8.35 28.18 13.76
N SER A 440 -7.03 28.15 13.52
CA SER A 440 -6.08 29.08 14.15
C SER A 440 -6.32 30.54 13.73
N ARG A 441 -6.60 30.80 12.43
CA ARG A 441 -6.93 32.14 11.92
C ARG A 441 -8.25 32.65 12.47
N GLU A 442 -9.26 31.79 12.55
CA GLU A 442 -10.58 32.11 13.10
C GLU A 442 -10.49 32.46 14.59
N ARG A 443 -9.80 31.63 15.38
CA ARG A 443 -9.49 31.91 16.79
C ARG A 443 -8.76 33.23 16.98
N ASP A 444 -7.75 33.52 16.17
CA ASP A 444 -6.94 34.73 16.32
C ASP A 444 -7.67 35.99 15.80
N ALA A 445 -8.60 35.86 14.85
CA ALA A 445 -9.54 36.91 14.45
C ALA A 445 -10.58 37.21 15.56
N LEU A 446 -11.17 36.18 16.17
CA LEU A 446 -12.08 36.33 17.32
C LEU A 446 -11.37 37.00 18.49
N ARG A 447 -10.15 36.59 18.83
CA ARG A 447 -9.32 37.26 19.86
C ARG A 447 -9.09 38.74 19.57
N ALA A 448 -8.82 39.10 18.31
CA ALA A 448 -8.65 40.49 17.92
C ALA A 448 -9.96 41.29 18.08
N GLN A 449 -11.13 40.70 17.77
CA GLN A 449 -12.43 41.29 18.04
C GLN A 449 -12.66 41.49 19.55
N THR A 450 -12.50 40.46 20.38
CA THR A 450 -12.66 40.57 21.84
C THR A 450 -11.75 41.66 22.42
N GLN A 451 -10.49 41.75 21.97
CA GLN A 451 -9.57 42.82 22.40
C GLN A 451 -10.04 44.22 21.97
N ALA A 452 -10.61 44.37 20.77
CA ALA A 452 -11.18 45.65 20.32
C ALA A 452 -12.42 46.06 21.14
N HIS A 453 -13.34 45.12 21.42
CA HIS A 453 -14.50 45.38 22.28
C HIS A 453 -14.07 45.75 23.71
N LEU A 454 -13.10 45.05 24.30
CA LEU A 454 -12.52 45.39 25.60
C LEU A 454 -11.84 46.78 25.63
N GLN A 455 -11.24 47.21 24.52
CA GLN A 455 -10.69 48.57 24.40
C GLN A 455 -11.81 49.63 24.31
N LYS A 456 -12.90 49.40 23.56
CA LYS A 456 -14.03 50.34 23.51
C LYS A 456 -14.81 50.41 24.82
N ILE A 457 -14.95 49.30 25.55
CA ILE A 457 -15.54 49.30 26.90
C ILE A 457 -14.75 50.25 27.82
N ARG A 458 -13.41 50.14 27.85
CA ARG A 458 -12.56 51.04 28.65
C ARG A 458 -12.70 52.51 28.26
N GLN A 459 -12.75 52.81 26.96
CA GLN A 459 -12.98 54.19 26.47
C GLN A 459 -14.31 54.75 26.98
N LEU A 460 -15.39 53.96 26.93
CA LEU A 460 -16.69 54.38 27.47
C LEU A 460 -16.67 54.51 29.01
N GLU A 461 -15.94 53.65 29.71
CA GLU A 461 -15.75 53.75 31.17
C GLU A 461 -14.98 55.02 31.58
N ASP A 462 -13.94 55.39 30.82
CA ASP A 462 -13.20 56.65 30.99
C ASP A 462 -14.07 57.88 30.66
N GLU A 463 -14.83 57.82 29.55
CA GLU A 463 -15.79 58.87 29.14
C GLU A 463 -16.88 59.09 30.21
N LEU A 464 -17.46 58.01 30.76
CA LEU A 464 -18.41 58.03 31.86
C LEU A 464 -17.79 58.60 33.15
N GLY A 465 -16.55 58.23 33.48
CA GLY A 465 -15.83 58.77 34.63
C GLY A 465 -15.63 60.28 34.56
N VAL A 466 -15.31 60.82 33.37
CA VAL A 466 -15.19 62.26 33.13
C VAL A 466 -16.55 62.97 33.26
N GLN A 467 -17.64 62.36 32.76
CA GLN A 467 -19.00 62.90 32.86
C GLN A 467 -19.50 62.94 34.32
N ALA A 468 -19.37 61.84 35.07
CA ALA A 468 -19.74 61.78 36.49
C ALA A 468 -18.95 62.79 37.34
N ALA A 469 -17.65 62.96 37.06
CA ALA A 469 -16.82 63.98 37.70
C ALA A 469 -17.23 65.42 37.33
N ALA A 470 -17.86 65.64 36.17
CA ALA A 470 -18.43 66.93 35.80
C ALA A 470 -19.75 67.19 36.53
N LEU A 471 -20.65 66.21 36.57
CA LEU A 471 -21.94 66.30 37.28
C LEU A 471 -21.73 66.60 38.77
N SER A 472 -20.83 65.87 39.45
CA SER A 472 -20.52 66.10 40.86
C SER A 472 -19.98 67.52 41.15
N ARG A 473 -19.24 68.14 40.21
CA ARG A 473 -18.81 69.54 40.32
C ARG A 473 -19.99 70.52 40.20
N SER A 474 -20.93 70.29 39.28
CA SER A 474 -22.15 71.12 39.17
C SER A 474 -23.09 70.94 40.36
N GLU A 475 -23.22 69.73 40.92
CA GLU A 475 -23.99 69.48 42.14
C GLU A 475 -23.42 70.25 43.33
N ALA A 476 -22.10 70.23 43.52
CA ALA A 476 -21.43 70.99 44.58
C ALA A 476 -21.64 72.51 44.42
N GLN A 477 -21.62 73.02 43.18
CA GLN A 477 -21.90 74.43 42.88
C GLN A 477 -23.37 74.79 43.16
N ALA A 478 -24.33 73.94 42.77
CA ALA A 478 -25.74 74.15 43.06
C ALA A 478 -26.04 74.11 44.57
N GLN A 479 -25.37 73.22 45.33
CA GLN A 479 -25.47 73.18 46.79
C GLN A 479 -24.89 74.44 47.45
N ALA A 480 -23.77 74.98 46.94
CA ALA A 480 -23.20 76.23 47.42
C ALA A 480 -24.16 77.42 47.20
N GLN A 481 -24.70 77.57 45.97
CA GLN A 481 -25.70 78.59 45.64
C GLN A 481 -26.97 78.45 46.49
N ALA A 482 -27.43 77.22 46.76
CA ALA A 482 -28.56 76.97 47.66
C ALA A 482 -28.25 77.35 49.12
N GLY A 483 -26.98 77.33 49.54
CA GLY A 483 -26.52 77.87 50.82
C GLY A 483 -26.53 79.40 50.85
N GLU A 484 -25.99 80.04 49.81
CA GLU A 484 -26.01 81.51 49.65
C GLU A 484 -27.44 82.07 49.67
N ILE A 485 -28.38 81.41 48.99
CA ILE A 485 -29.81 81.79 48.99
C ILE A 485 -30.42 81.70 50.40
N ARG A 486 -30.01 80.75 51.25
CA ARG A 486 -30.47 80.69 52.66
C ARG A 486 -29.91 81.87 53.47
N ASN A 487 -28.61 82.15 53.33
CA ASN A 487 -27.96 83.26 54.03
C ASN A 487 -28.58 84.62 53.64
N LEU A 488 -28.92 84.80 52.35
CA LEU A 488 -29.60 86.00 51.85
C LEU A 488 -31.06 86.10 52.32
N ARG A 489 -31.74 84.99 52.59
CA ARG A 489 -33.07 84.99 53.24
C ARG A 489 -32.98 85.40 54.70
N GLN A 490 -32.06 84.82 55.46
CA GLN A 490 -31.82 85.22 56.85
C GLN A 490 -31.54 86.72 56.95
N GLN A 491 -30.62 87.24 56.12
CA GLN A 491 -30.33 88.68 56.07
C GLN A 491 -31.53 89.56 55.65
N ALA A 492 -32.54 89.01 54.96
CA ALA A 492 -33.77 89.73 54.64
C ALA A 492 -34.78 89.70 55.79
N GLU A 493 -34.83 88.60 56.55
CA GLU A 493 -35.61 88.45 57.79
C GLU A 493 -35.04 89.36 58.90
N ASP A 494 -33.73 89.32 59.16
CA ASP A 494 -33.02 90.19 60.11
C ASP A 494 -33.31 91.68 59.82
N ARG A 495 -33.32 92.07 58.53
CA ARG A 495 -33.61 93.44 58.09
C ARG A 495 -35.10 93.81 58.15
N ALA A 496 -36.01 92.83 58.16
CA ALA A 496 -37.42 93.07 58.42
C ALA A 496 -37.68 93.29 59.91
N GLU A 497 -36.99 92.57 60.80
CA GLU A 497 -37.02 92.79 62.25
C GLU A 497 -36.44 94.17 62.63
N ASP A 498 -35.28 94.56 62.08
CA ASP A 498 -34.72 95.91 62.21
C ASP A 498 -35.75 97.00 61.83
N LEU A 499 -36.48 96.79 60.73
CA LEU A 499 -37.46 97.75 60.20
C LEU A 499 -38.74 97.79 61.04
N ALA A 500 -39.17 96.66 61.61
CA ALA A 500 -40.26 96.63 62.60
C ALA A 500 -39.85 97.36 63.90
N ALA A 501 -38.64 97.12 64.40
CA ALA A 501 -38.08 97.80 65.57
C ALA A 501 -37.76 99.29 65.34
N ALA A 502 -37.69 99.74 64.08
CA ALA A 502 -37.64 101.15 63.71
C ALA A 502 -39.04 101.79 63.65
N LYS A 503 -40.06 101.06 63.19
CA LYS A 503 -41.46 101.51 63.16
C LYS A 503 -42.01 101.76 64.57
N SER A 504 -41.82 100.83 65.51
CA SER A 504 -42.30 101.01 66.90
C SER A 504 -41.70 102.25 67.58
N LYS A 505 -40.41 102.51 67.37
CA LYS A 505 -39.73 103.73 67.86
C LYS A 505 -40.28 105.02 67.21
N ALA A 506 -40.76 104.95 65.97
CA ALA A 506 -41.43 106.09 65.33
C ALA A 506 -42.83 106.34 65.93
N GLU A 507 -43.55 105.28 66.30
CA GLU A 507 -44.84 105.36 67.00
C GLU A 507 -44.66 105.91 68.43
N GLU A 508 -43.62 105.49 69.15
CA GLU A 508 -43.21 106.07 70.46
C GLU A 508 -42.88 107.57 70.35
N LEU A 509 -42.17 108.00 69.31
CA LEU A 509 -41.91 109.41 69.05
C LEU A 509 -43.19 110.19 68.69
N GLN A 510 -44.17 109.54 68.04
CA GLN A 510 -45.44 110.16 67.68
C GLN A 510 -46.35 110.36 68.90
N THR A 511 -46.40 109.43 69.85
CA THR A 511 -47.14 109.62 71.11
C THR A 511 -46.51 110.71 71.98
N ALA A 512 -45.18 110.70 72.15
CA ALA A 512 -44.46 111.75 72.86
C ALA A 512 -44.68 113.16 72.24
N ARG A 513 -44.78 113.25 70.90
CA ARG A 513 -45.12 114.50 70.20
C ARG A 513 -46.54 115.00 70.49
N LEU A 514 -47.51 114.10 70.63
CA LEU A 514 -48.89 114.47 71.00
C LEU A 514 -48.98 114.96 72.45
N ASP A 515 -48.24 114.34 73.38
CA ASP A 515 -48.19 114.79 74.78
C ASP A 515 -47.46 116.14 74.93
N LEU A 516 -46.42 116.40 74.13
CA LEU A 516 -45.82 117.73 74.04
C LEU A 516 -46.83 118.79 73.55
N GLN A 517 -47.67 118.48 72.57
CA GLN A 517 -48.73 119.39 72.10
C GLN A 517 -49.80 119.64 73.17
N ARG A 518 -50.18 118.62 73.94
CA ARG A 518 -51.09 118.75 75.10
C ARG A 518 -50.50 119.71 76.15
N ALA A 519 -49.22 119.54 76.50
CA ALA A 519 -48.52 120.39 77.46
C ALA A 519 -48.41 121.85 77.00
N ILE A 520 -48.09 122.10 75.72
CA ILE A 520 -48.08 123.46 75.14
C ILE A 520 -49.48 124.10 75.22
N THR A 521 -50.54 123.34 74.95
CA THR A 521 -51.92 123.84 75.01
C THR A 521 -52.34 124.22 76.43
N ALA A 522 -51.99 123.40 77.43
CA ALA A 522 -52.25 123.71 78.83
C ALA A 522 -51.48 124.95 79.31
N LEU A 523 -50.22 125.11 78.90
CA LEU A 523 -49.41 126.30 79.23
C LEU A 523 -50.03 127.58 78.67
N MET A 524 -50.52 127.55 77.43
CA MET A 524 -51.23 128.69 76.81
C MET A 524 -52.52 129.07 77.56
N GLN A 525 -53.25 128.09 78.10
CA GLN A 525 -54.48 128.34 78.88
C GLN A 525 -54.18 129.01 80.22
N GLU A 526 -53.14 128.59 80.94
CA GLU A 526 -52.74 129.27 82.19
C GLU A 526 -52.15 130.66 81.93
N GLN A 527 -51.43 130.86 80.83
CA GLN A 527 -50.98 132.21 80.41
C GLN A 527 -52.16 133.15 80.14
N ALA A 528 -53.21 132.67 79.45
CA ALA A 528 -54.41 133.47 79.20
C ALA A 528 -55.20 133.81 80.49
N LYS A 529 -55.27 132.88 81.44
CA LYS A 529 -55.82 133.13 82.80
C LYS A 529 -55.10 134.27 83.51
N VAL A 530 -53.77 134.22 83.55
CA VAL A 530 -52.93 135.23 84.23
C VAL A 530 -53.11 136.61 83.58
N ALA A 531 -53.23 136.67 82.26
CA ALA A 531 -53.53 137.91 81.55
C ALA A 531 -54.91 138.49 81.95
N SER A 532 -55.97 137.68 81.93
CA SER A 532 -57.33 138.12 82.29
C SER A 532 -57.42 138.68 83.71
N LEU A 533 -56.78 138.01 84.67
CA LEU A 533 -56.75 138.45 86.07
C LEU A 533 -55.89 139.71 86.29
N SER A 534 -54.97 140.01 85.37
CA SER A 534 -54.13 141.22 85.43
C SER A 534 -54.89 142.47 84.94
N ASP A 535 -55.70 142.34 83.88
CA ASP A 535 -56.49 143.46 83.33
C ASP A 535 -57.63 143.90 84.27
N GLU A 536 -58.26 142.98 84.99
CA GLU A 536 -59.34 143.31 85.95
C GLU A 536 -58.85 144.20 87.11
N LEU A 537 -57.58 144.09 87.50
CA LEU A 537 -56.97 144.98 88.51
C LEU A 537 -56.76 146.42 88.01
N ALA A 538 -56.71 146.65 86.69
CA ALA A 538 -56.17 147.88 86.12
C ALA A 538 -57.21 149.00 85.91
N ARG A 539 -58.52 148.71 85.80
CA ARG A 539 -59.56 149.70 85.43
C ARG A 539 -60.92 149.46 86.12
N PRO A 540 -61.17 150.02 87.31
CA PRO A 540 -62.46 149.88 88.01
C PRO A 540 -63.54 150.82 87.44
N ILE A 541 -64.59 150.25 86.84
CA ILE A 541 -65.73 151.01 86.28
C ILE A 541 -67.00 150.78 87.14
N ASN A 542 -67.29 151.72 88.06
CA ASN A 542 -68.65 152.24 88.38
C ASN A 542 -68.61 153.18 89.61
N LEU A 543 -68.13 154.42 89.41
CA LEU A 543 -67.74 155.37 90.45
C LEU A 543 -68.87 156.23 91.06
N HIS A 544 -70.14 155.82 90.98
CA HIS A 544 -71.29 156.66 91.38
C HIS A 544 -72.26 156.04 92.41
N ARG A 545 -72.03 154.80 92.90
CA ARG A 545 -72.89 154.19 93.93
C ARG A 545 -72.50 154.58 95.38
N TRP A 546 -71.47 155.40 95.57
CA TRP A 546 -70.98 155.84 96.88
C TRP A 546 -71.23 157.34 97.16
N ARG A 547 -72.48 157.75 97.40
CA ARG A 547 -72.77 159.01 98.14
C ARG A 547 -74.20 159.19 98.69
N GLN A 548 -74.88 158.13 99.11
CA GLN A 548 -76.10 158.24 99.92
C GLN A 548 -76.38 156.95 100.71
N LEU A 549 -76.86 157.12 101.96
CA LEU A 549 -77.32 156.07 102.90
C LEU A 549 -76.22 155.07 103.32
N LYS A 550 -75.81 154.91 104.60
CA LYS A 550 -76.42 155.26 105.89
C LYS A 550 -77.81 154.65 106.10
N GLY A 551 -77.85 153.44 106.67
CA GLY A 551 -79.06 152.77 107.14
C GLY A 551 -78.80 151.30 107.50
N SER A 552 -78.89 150.98 108.80
CA SER A 552 -78.84 149.63 109.39
C SER A 552 -77.56 148.81 109.17
N ASP A 553 -76.61 148.95 110.09
CA ASP A 553 -75.34 148.21 110.10
C ASP A 553 -75.45 146.78 110.71
N PRO A 554 -74.65 145.80 110.25
CA PRO A 554 -74.56 144.46 110.82
C PRO A 554 -73.39 144.28 111.81
N ASP A 555 -73.37 143.14 112.52
CA ASP A 555 -72.28 142.71 113.40
C ASP A 555 -70.97 142.40 112.63
N VAL A 556 -70.07 143.38 112.55
CA VAL A 556 -68.75 143.20 111.88
C VAL A 556 -67.67 142.64 112.81
N PHE A 557 -67.77 142.88 114.13
CA PHE A 557 -66.69 142.55 115.08
C PHE A 557 -66.51 141.03 115.30
N ASP A 558 -67.60 140.29 115.26
CA ASP A 558 -67.69 138.92 115.78
C ASP A 558 -67.08 137.86 114.85
N LEU A 559 -66.92 138.18 113.56
CA LEU A 559 -66.31 137.28 112.57
C LEU A 559 -64.79 137.47 112.44
N VAL A 560 -64.29 138.71 112.58
CA VAL A 560 -62.85 139.02 112.51
C VAL A 560 -62.10 138.34 113.65
N PHE A 561 -62.62 138.43 114.87
CA PHE A 561 -61.98 137.82 116.05
C PHE A 561 -61.87 136.29 115.95
N LYS A 562 -62.88 135.64 115.35
CA LYS A 562 -62.93 134.17 115.14
C LYS A 562 -61.98 133.68 114.04
N LEU A 563 -61.56 134.54 113.12
CA LEU A 563 -60.53 134.22 112.12
C LEU A 563 -59.10 134.36 112.67
N ILE A 564 -58.84 135.40 113.48
CA ILE A 564 -57.54 135.59 114.14
C ILE A 564 -57.26 134.41 115.10
N ALA A 565 -58.19 134.10 116.00
CA ALA A 565 -58.02 133.00 116.96
C ALA A 565 -57.83 131.61 116.29
N LYS A 566 -58.30 131.42 115.05
CA LYS A 566 -58.08 130.17 114.30
C LYS A 566 -56.77 130.12 113.52
N THR A 567 -56.14 131.25 113.22
CA THR A 567 -54.82 131.26 112.58
C THR A 567 -53.71 131.01 113.59
N GLU A 568 -53.83 131.55 114.82
CA GLU A 568 -52.92 131.23 115.93
C GLU A 568 -52.97 129.74 116.31
N GLN A 569 -54.18 129.16 116.45
CA GLN A 569 -54.35 127.73 116.75
C GLN A 569 -53.87 126.75 115.67
N LEU A 570 -53.55 127.22 114.47
CA LEU A 570 -52.88 126.42 113.44
C LEU A 570 -51.36 126.54 113.58
N ALA A 571 -50.83 127.76 113.72
CA ALA A 571 -49.39 127.99 113.95
C ALA A 571 -48.85 127.24 115.18
N GLU A 572 -49.59 127.20 116.29
CA GLU A 572 -49.24 126.39 117.46
C GLU A 572 -49.18 124.88 117.17
N LYS A 573 -50.07 124.38 116.30
CA LYS A 573 -50.14 122.94 115.97
C LYS A 573 -49.04 122.52 115.01
N ASP A 574 -48.72 123.35 114.04
CA ASP A 574 -47.64 123.08 113.09
C ASP A 574 -46.27 123.08 113.81
N ALA A 575 -46.05 124.00 114.76
CA ALA A 575 -44.87 123.97 115.64
C ALA A 575 -44.79 122.68 116.49
N VAL A 576 -45.92 122.24 117.07
CA VAL A 576 -45.98 120.97 117.82
C VAL A 576 -45.73 119.75 116.89
N ILE A 577 -46.09 119.83 115.61
CA ILE A 577 -45.80 118.77 114.63
C ILE A 577 -44.29 118.71 114.34
N GLU A 578 -43.62 119.84 114.09
CA GLU A 578 -42.15 119.86 113.86
C GLU A 578 -41.36 119.23 115.01
N ASP A 579 -41.69 119.57 116.26
CA ASP A 579 -41.04 119.00 117.44
C ASP A 579 -41.37 117.51 117.64
N LYS A 580 -42.60 117.07 117.30
CA LYS A 580 -42.97 115.65 117.28
C LYS A 580 -42.17 114.87 116.22
N GLU A 581 -41.92 115.47 115.06
CA GLU A 581 -41.14 114.84 114.00
C GLU A 581 -39.65 114.75 114.34
N ARG A 582 -39.06 115.80 114.95
CA ARG A 582 -37.69 115.74 115.51
C ARG A 582 -37.56 114.60 116.52
N LEU A 583 -38.46 114.52 117.50
CA LEU A 583 -38.45 113.46 118.51
C LEU A 583 -38.60 112.06 117.89
N CYS A 584 -39.42 111.91 116.85
CA CYS A 584 -39.54 110.65 116.08
C CYS A 584 -38.24 110.27 115.35
N GLN A 585 -37.49 111.24 114.82
CA GLN A 585 -36.19 110.99 114.19
C GLN A 585 -35.12 110.60 115.22
N GLU A 586 -35.06 111.29 116.36
CA GLU A 586 -34.15 110.97 117.46
C GLU A 586 -34.40 109.58 118.04
N LEU A 587 -35.66 109.21 118.28
CA LEU A 587 -36.03 107.87 118.77
C LEU A 587 -35.67 106.76 117.78
N ARG A 588 -35.77 107.01 116.45
CA ARG A 588 -35.30 106.06 115.43
C ARG A 588 -33.78 105.89 115.46
N GLN A 589 -33.02 106.99 115.60
CA GLN A 589 -31.56 106.90 115.76
C GLN A 589 -31.17 106.19 117.07
N ALA A 590 -31.87 106.45 118.18
CA ALA A 590 -31.65 105.80 119.46
C ALA A 590 -31.91 104.29 119.38
N HIS A 591 -32.99 103.86 118.73
CA HIS A 591 -33.31 102.44 118.56
C HIS A 591 -32.23 101.70 117.73
N GLN A 592 -31.73 102.31 116.65
CA GLN A 592 -30.63 101.75 115.86
C GLN A 592 -29.29 101.71 116.62
N ARG A 593 -29.02 102.68 117.51
CA ARG A 593 -27.86 102.65 118.42
C ARG A 593 -27.97 101.52 119.44
N ASN A 594 -29.14 101.34 120.05
CA ASN A 594 -29.37 100.33 121.09
C ASN A 594 -29.18 98.89 120.57
N LEU A 595 -29.61 98.60 119.34
CA LEU A 595 -29.41 97.27 118.74
C LEU A 595 -27.92 96.95 118.51
N ARG A 596 -27.10 97.96 118.19
CA ARG A 596 -25.64 97.82 118.06
C ARG A 596 -24.92 97.70 119.41
N SER A 597 -25.40 98.38 120.47
CA SER A 597 -24.76 98.31 121.79
C SER A 597 -24.97 96.99 122.51
N ALA A 598 -26.08 96.28 122.27
CA ALA A 598 -26.38 95.01 122.93
C ALA A 598 -25.39 93.89 122.50
N LEU A 599 -25.16 93.73 121.20
CA LEU A 599 -24.25 92.71 120.66
C LEU A 599 -22.80 92.90 121.17
N ALA A 600 -22.34 94.15 121.26
CA ALA A 600 -21.01 94.46 121.79
C ALA A 600 -20.85 94.13 123.30
N ALA A 601 -21.94 94.03 124.06
CA ALA A 601 -21.88 93.73 125.49
C ALA A 601 -21.59 92.24 125.77
N GLU A 602 -22.12 91.33 124.96
CA GLU A 602 -21.83 89.88 125.08
C GLU A 602 -20.37 89.57 124.71
N GLU A 603 -19.87 90.16 123.61
CA GLU A 603 -18.47 90.01 123.17
C GLU A 603 -17.47 90.49 124.23
N LEU A 604 -17.73 91.64 124.87
CA LEU A 604 -16.85 92.19 125.90
C LEU A 604 -16.84 91.34 127.19
N SER A 605 -17.99 90.76 127.55
CA SER A 605 -18.12 89.85 128.69
C SER A 605 -17.25 88.60 128.52
N ALA A 606 -17.29 87.98 127.33
CA ALA A 606 -16.49 86.81 127.00
C ALA A 606 -14.98 87.08 127.10
N GLN A 607 -14.52 88.24 126.61
CA GLN A 607 -13.11 88.62 126.71
C GLN A 607 -12.66 88.90 128.16
N GLN A 608 -13.49 89.54 128.98
CA GLN A 608 -13.17 89.74 130.40
C GLN A 608 -13.02 88.43 131.19
N ALA A 609 -13.79 87.39 130.85
CA ALA A 609 -13.62 86.07 131.44
C ALA A 609 -12.26 85.43 131.07
N ALA A 610 -11.86 85.54 129.80
CA ALA A 610 -10.58 85.00 129.32
C ALA A 610 -9.36 85.67 129.99
N VAL A 611 -9.37 87.00 130.16
CA VAL A 611 -8.28 87.74 130.83
C VAL A 611 -8.11 87.31 132.30
N ARG A 612 -9.22 87.17 133.05
CA ARG A 612 -9.17 86.74 134.46
C ARG A 612 -8.59 85.34 134.66
N SER A 613 -8.71 84.47 133.66
CA SER A 613 -8.08 83.13 133.66
C SER A 613 -6.55 83.24 133.50
N ARG A 614 -6.08 84.02 132.52
CA ARG A 614 -4.64 84.23 132.25
C ARG A 614 -3.92 84.89 133.43
N ASP A 615 -4.52 85.93 134.01
CA ASP A 615 -3.91 86.73 135.09
C ASP A 615 -3.58 85.91 136.36
N ARG A 616 -4.35 84.84 136.64
CA ARG A 616 -4.07 83.94 137.76
C ARG A 616 -3.07 82.82 137.43
N GLN A 617 -2.94 82.42 136.16
CA GLN A 617 -1.82 81.59 135.71
C GLN A 617 -0.49 82.34 135.88
N CYS A 618 -0.44 83.64 135.55
CA CYS A 618 0.73 84.48 135.77
C CYS A 618 1.10 84.59 137.25
N LYS A 619 0.12 84.74 138.16
CA LYS A 619 0.38 84.81 139.61
C LYS A 619 0.84 83.48 140.22
N ALA A 620 0.42 82.34 139.67
CA ALA A 620 0.94 81.02 140.05
C ALA A 620 2.42 80.83 139.68
N LEU A 621 2.86 81.38 138.54
CA LEU A 621 4.27 81.35 138.11
C LEU A 621 5.14 82.36 138.88
N ALA A 622 4.60 83.55 139.20
CA ALA A 622 5.36 84.60 139.87
C ALA A 622 5.79 84.21 141.31
N SER A 623 4.93 83.56 142.10
CA SER A 623 5.29 83.10 143.44
C SER A 623 6.22 81.88 143.43
N GLN A 624 6.14 81.03 142.40
CA GLN A 624 7.09 79.94 142.18
C GLN A 624 8.49 80.46 141.81
N LEU A 625 8.59 81.58 141.09
CA LEU A 625 9.86 82.26 140.84
C LEU A 625 10.45 82.88 142.11
N ALA A 626 9.64 83.53 142.96
CA ALA A 626 10.10 84.04 144.24
C ALA A 626 10.68 82.91 145.14
N LEU A 627 10.00 81.76 145.19
CA LEU A 627 10.47 80.55 145.89
C LEU A 627 11.81 79.98 145.36
N ALA A 628 12.20 80.31 144.13
CA ALA A 628 13.47 79.89 143.54
C ALA A 628 14.60 80.91 143.77
N GLN A 629 14.28 82.21 143.85
CA GLN A 629 15.29 83.27 144.06
C GLN A 629 15.90 83.23 145.47
N ASP A 630 15.16 82.77 146.48
CA ASP A 630 15.64 82.63 147.87
C ASP A 630 16.48 81.37 148.14
N GLN A 631 16.81 80.54 147.13
CA GLN A 631 17.55 79.26 147.33
C GLN A 631 18.87 79.10 146.57
N VAL A 632 19.23 80.01 145.65
CA VAL A 632 20.57 80.06 145.02
C VAL A 632 20.97 81.52 144.77
N GLY A 633 21.60 82.15 145.77
CA GLY A 633 22.03 83.56 145.74
C GLY A 633 22.64 84.02 147.06
#